data_AF-A0A917K0U1-F1
#
_entry.id   AF-A0A917K0U1-F1
#
_cell.length_a   1.000
_cell.length_b   1.000
_cell.length_c   1.000
_cell.angle_alpha   90.00
_cell.angle_beta   90.00
_cell.angle_gamma   90.00
#
_symmetry.space_group_name_H-M   'P 1'
#
loop_
_entity.id
_entity.type
_entity.pdbx_description
1 polymer ?
#
loop_
_entity_poly.entity_id
_entity_poly.type
_entity_poly.pdbx_seq_one_letter_code
_entity_poly.pdbx_strand_id
1 'polypeptide(L)'
;MVAVYFDKNFNVCLSLFANSPKLRRSERGTCNAKTRKNTLCQAPPVWDNFSDNAINGRCKLHGGLSTGPKSEAGRQAIRESNRRRKK
;
A
#
# COMPACT_ATOMS: atom_id res chain seq x y z
N MET A 1 -18.69 7.54 -15.77
CA MET A 1 -18.75 8.64 -14.79
C MET A 1 -17.59 9.59 -15.05
N VAL A 2 -17.78 10.89 -14.83
CA VAL A 2 -16.78 11.93 -15.12
C VAL A 2 -16.54 12.72 -13.84
N ALA A 3 -15.28 12.83 -13.44
CA ALA A 3 -14.86 13.70 -12.34
C ALA A 3 -14.24 14.98 -12.91
N VAL A 4 -14.75 16.15 -12.49
CA VAL A 4 -14.21 17.47 -12.81
C VAL A 4 -13.62 18.06 -11.53
N TYR A 5 -12.38 18.56 -11.59
CA TYR A 5 -11.69 19.12 -10.43
C TYR A 5 -10.67 20.19 -10.82
N PHE A 6 -10.24 21.01 -9.85
CA PHE A 6 -9.18 22.00 -10.03
C PHE A 6 -7.82 21.45 -9.60
N ASP A 7 -6.77 21.73 -10.37
CA ASP A 7 -5.40 21.42 -9.98
C ASP A 7 -4.80 22.46 -9.01
N LYS A 8 -3.51 22.34 -8.66
CA LYS A 8 -2.82 23.28 -7.74
C LYS A 8 -2.62 24.68 -8.32
N ASN A 9 -2.79 24.82 -9.63
CA ASN A 9 -2.61 26.05 -10.39
C ASN A 9 -3.97 26.59 -10.87
N PHE A 10 -5.08 26.10 -10.30
CA PHE A 10 -6.46 26.45 -10.66
C PHE A 10 -6.89 26.09 -12.09
N ASN A 11 -6.20 25.16 -12.74
CA ASN A 11 -6.65 24.62 -14.03
C ASN A 11 -7.79 23.62 -13.84
N VAL A 12 -8.76 23.62 -14.75
CA VAL A 12 -9.85 22.64 -14.79
C VAL A 12 -9.35 21.34 -15.41
N CYS A 13 -9.47 20.23 -14.68
CA CYS A 13 -9.11 18.90 -15.12
C CYS A 13 -10.35 18.01 -15.23
N LEU A 14 -10.42 17.21 -16.30
CA LEU A 14 -11.42 16.16 -16.47
C LEU A 14 -10.77 14.78 -16.35
N SER A 15 -11.37 13.89 -15.57
CA SER A 15 -11.06 12.46 -15.57
C SER A 15 -12.26 11.67 -16.06
N LEU A 16 -12.16 11.21 -17.30
CA LEU A 16 -13.09 10.27 -17.91
C LEU A 16 -12.88 8.92 -17.22
N PHE A 17 -13.97 8.28 -16.78
CA PHE A 17 -13.98 6.97 -16.09
C PHE A 17 -13.57 6.98 -14.61
N ALA A 18 -13.57 8.13 -13.94
CA ALA A 18 -13.36 8.22 -12.50
C ALA A 18 -14.56 8.89 -11.81
N ASN A 19 -14.82 8.50 -10.56
CA ASN A 19 -15.82 9.13 -9.70
C ASN A 19 -15.25 10.29 -8.89
N SER A 20 -13.93 10.32 -8.69
CA SER A 20 -13.21 11.31 -7.91
C SER A 20 -11.82 11.58 -8.50
N PRO A 21 -11.24 12.76 -8.24
CA PRO A 21 -9.84 13.02 -8.57
C PRO A 21 -8.91 12.03 -7.90
N LYS A 22 -7.77 11.72 -8.54
CA LYS A 22 -6.72 10.93 -7.90
C LYS A 22 -6.02 11.72 -6.80
N LEU A 23 -5.78 11.09 -5.67
CA LEU A 23 -5.00 11.62 -4.56
C LEU A 23 -3.57 11.96 -5.00
N ARG A 24 -3.14 13.18 -4.67
CA ARG A 24 -1.80 13.64 -5.02
C ARG A 24 -0.77 12.88 -4.22
N ARG A 25 0.43 12.70 -4.78
CA ARG A 25 1.52 11.98 -4.09
C ARG A 25 1.84 12.54 -2.70
N SER A 26 1.71 13.86 -2.51
CA SER A 26 1.89 14.53 -1.22
C SER A 26 0.80 14.21 -0.18
N GLU A 27 -0.38 13.79 -0.62
CA GLU A 27 -1.56 13.54 0.23
C GLU A 27 -1.70 12.05 0.60
N ARG A 28 -0.90 11.16 0.01
CA ARG A 28 -0.98 9.69 0.19
C ARG A 28 -0.52 9.18 1.56
N GLY A 29 -0.16 10.07 2.47
CA GLY A 29 0.33 9.74 3.82
C GLY A 29 1.67 9.00 3.83
N THR A 30 2.02 8.44 5.00
CA THR A 30 3.29 7.75 5.25
C THR A 30 3.06 6.30 5.68
N CYS A 31 4.13 5.51 5.70
CA CYS A 31 4.12 4.12 6.10
C CYS A 31 3.80 3.94 7.59
N ASN A 32 2.84 3.07 7.91
CA ASN A 32 2.39 2.75 9.27
C ASN A 32 3.35 1.83 10.06
N ALA A 33 4.62 1.75 9.68
CA ALA A 33 5.61 0.88 10.34
C ALA A 33 6.54 1.69 11.24
N LYS A 34 7.02 1.08 12.32
CA LYS A 34 8.09 1.65 13.15
C LYS A 34 9.45 1.20 12.64
N THR A 35 10.42 2.11 12.63
CA THR A 35 11.81 1.82 12.30
C THR A 35 12.51 1.08 13.44
N ARG A 36 13.73 0.60 13.23
CA ARG A 36 14.58 0.01 14.28
C ARG A 36 14.84 0.96 15.46
N LYS A 37 14.74 2.28 15.26
CA LYS A 37 14.88 3.30 16.30
C LYS A 37 13.54 3.64 16.98
N ASN A 38 12.49 2.83 16.77
CA ASN A 38 11.15 3.03 17.31
C ASN A 38 10.42 4.32 16.85
N THR A 39 10.91 4.97 15.78
CA THR A 39 10.25 6.13 15.16
C THR A 39 9.33 5.70 14.01
N LEU A 40 8.33 6.52 13.65
CA LEU A 40 7.46 6.26 12.49
C LEU A 40 8.22 6.36 11.17
N CYS A 41 7.96 5.42 10.26
CA CYS A 41 8.52 5.44 8.92
C CYS A 41 7.91 6.57 8.09
N GLN A 42 8.77 7.42 7.52
CA GLN A 42 8.38 8.57 6.70
C GLN A 42 8.20 8.23 5.21
N ALA A 43 8.53 7.00 4.80
CA ALA A 43 8.41 6.60 3.41
C ALA A 43 6.94 6.48 2.99
N PRO A 44 6.58 6.80 1.73
CA PRO A 44 5.20 6.65 1.26
C PRO A 44 4.79 5.16 1.23
N PRO A 45 3.50 4.86 1.44
CA PRO A 45 2.99 3.50 1.30
C PRO A 45 3.02 3.04 -0.16
N VAL A 46 2.97 1.73 -0.38
CA VAL A 46 2.74 1.18 -1.71
C VAL A 46 1.32 1.56 -2.15
N TRP A 47 1.22 2.24 -3.30
CA TRP A 47 -0.02 2.81 -3.83
C TRP A 47 -0.53 1.97 -5.00
N ASP A 48 -1.81 1.61 -4.99
CA ASP A 48 -2.49 1.11 -6.17
C ASP A 48 -3.04 2.29 -6.99
N ASN A 49 -2.57 2.41 -8.23
CA ASN A 49 -2.98 3.51 -9.12
C ASN A 49 -4.37 3.31 -9.72
N PHE A 50 -4.92 2.10 -9.66
CA PHE A 50 -6.25 1.78 -10.16
C PHE A 50 -7.32 2.10 -9.11
N SER A 51 -7.23 1.49 -7.92
CA SER A 51 -8.15 1.80 -6.81
C SER A 51 -7.85 3.12 -6.10
N ASP A 52 -6.75 3.79 -6.46
CA ASP A 52 -6.25 5.04 -5.88
C ASP A 52 -6.22 5.02 -4.35
N ASN A 53 -5.65 3.95 -3.81
CA ASN A 53 -5.55 3.72 -2.37
C ASN A 53 -4.23 3.02 -2.01
N ALA A 54 -3.84 3.13 -0.74
CA ALA A 54 -2.69 2.39 -0.21
C ALA A 54 -3.04 0.89 -0.12
N ILE A 55 -2.18 0.01 -0.66
CA ILE A 55 -2.45 -1.44 -0.69
C ILE A 55 -2.55 -2.02 0.73
N ASN A 56 -1.64 -1.61 1.62
CA ASN A 56 -1.57 -2.11 3.00
C ASN A 56 -1.05 -1.07 4.00
N GLY A 57 -0.97 0.20 3.59
CA GLY A 57 -0.44 1.30 4.42
C GLY A 57 1.05 1.18 4.77
N ARG A 58 1.82 0.29 4.13
CA ARG A 58 3.27 0.15 4.34
C ARG A 58 4.06 0.46 3.09
N CYS A 59 5.27 0.98 3.26
CA CYS A 59 6.19 1.20 2.15
C CYS A 59 6.76 -0.11 1.62
N LYS A 60 7.39 -0.06 0.45
CA LYS A 60 8.05 -1.21 -0.19
C LYS A 60 9.10 -1.86 0.72
N LEU A 61 9.78 -1.08 1.57
CA LEU A 61 10.85 -1.55 2.45
C LEU A 61 10.34 -2.25 3.71
N HIS A 62 9.25 -1.75 4.30
CA HIS A 62 8.55 -2.42 5.40
C HIS A 62 7.49 -3.41 4.88
N GLY A 63 7.72 -3.87 3.64
CA GLY A 63 6.81 -4.56 2.74
C GLY A 63 5.78 -5.40 3.45
N GLY A 64 4.58 -4.83 3.56
CA GLY A 64 3.37 -5.51 3.95
C GLY A 64 3.39 -6.10 5.35
N LEU A 65 2.28 -5.93 6.05
CA LEU A 65 2.02 -6.60 7.31
C LEU A 65 1.66 -8.06 6.98
N SER A 66 2.58 -8.83 6.39
CA SER A 66 2.37 -10.27 6.24
C SER A 66 2.35 -10.83 7.66
N THR A 67 1.16 -11.06 8.19
CA THR A 67 0.95 -11.69 9.51
C THR A 67 1.24 -13.20 9.46
N GLY A 68 1.89 -13.69 8.41
CA GLY A 68 1.88 -15.10 8.05
C GLY A 68 0.48 -15.60 7.68
N PRO A 69 0.38 -16.87 7.25
CA PRO A 69 -0.90 -17.51 6.97
C PRO A 69 -1.72 -17.70 8.25
N LYS A 70 -2.97 -17.22 8.23
CA LYS A 70 -3.93 -17.39 9.34
C LYS A 70 -4.69 -18.72 9.30
N SER A 71 -4.80 -19.32 8.11
CA SER A 71 -5.44 -20.63 7.89
C SER A 71 -4.50 -21.79 8.25
N GLU A 72 -5.05 -22.92 8.68
CA GLU A 72 -4.26 -24.12 8.98
C GLU A 72 -3.53 -24.66 7.74
N ALA A 73 -4.17 -24.69 6.58
CA ALA A 73 -3.55 -25.10 5.31
C ALA A 73 -2.29 -24.26 5.00
N GLY A 74 -2.40 -22.93 5.10
CA GLY A 74 -1.25 -22.05 4.91
C GLY A 74 -0.14 -22.25 5.95
N ARG A 75 -0.48 -22.55 7.21
CA ARG A 75 0.53 -22.89 8.24
C ARG A 75 1.24 -24.20 7.91
N GLN A 76 0.51 -25.21 7.44
CA GLN A 76 1.11 -26.48 7.00
C GLN A 76 2.07 -26.29 5.83
N ALA A 77 1.70 -25.47 4.84
CA ALA A 77 2.58 -25.15 3.71
C ALA A 77 3.91 -24.51 4.16
N ILE A 78 3.86 -23.57 5.12
CA ILE A 78 5.08 -22.98 5.72
C ILE A 78 5.90 -24.05 6.46
N ARG A 79 5.25 -24.89 7.29
CA ARG A 79 5.93 -25.98 8.03
C ARG A 79 6.67 -26.92 7.08
N GLU A 80 6.03 -27.32 5.99
CA GLU A 80 6.61 -28.21 5.01
C GLU A 80 7.80 -27.56 4.28
N SER A 81 7.64 -26.30 3.84
CA SER A 81 8.73 -25.53 3.23
C SER A 81 9.96 -25.47 4.14
N ASN A 82 9.77 -25.19 5.43
CA ASN A 82 10.86 -25.13 6.40
C ASN A 82 11.55 -26.49 6.61
N ARG A 83 10.81 -27.60 6.60
CA ARG A 83 11.39 -28.96 6.65
C ARG A 83 12.29 -29.23 5.45
N ARG A 84 11.87 -28.84 4.24
CA ARG A 84 12.66 -29.03 3.01
C ARG A 84 13.97 -28.25 3.01
N ARG A 85 14.00 -27.06 3.62
CA ARG A 85 15.20 -26.19 3.71
C ARG A 85 16.22 -26.65 4.76
N LYS A 86 15.85 -27.55 5.66
CA LYS A 86 16.70 -27.96 6.79
C LYS A 86 17.73 -29.05 6.43
N LYS A 87 17.94 -29.30 5.13
CA LYS A 87 19.07 -30.10 4.62
C LYS A 87 20.31 -29.23 4.56
#